data_AF-A0A1M5YD30-F1
#
_entry.id   AF-A0A1M5YD30-F1
#
_cell.length_a   1.000
_cell.length_b   1.000
_cell.length_c   1.000
_cell.angle_alpha   90.00
_cell.angle_beta   90.00
_cell.angle_gamma   90.00
#
_symmetry.space_group_name_H-M   'P 1'
#
loop_
_entity.id
_entity.type
_entity.pdbx_description
1 polymer ?
#
loop_
_entity_poly.entity_id
_entity_poly.type
_entity_poly.pdbx_seq_one_letter_code
_entity_poly.pdbx_strand_id
1 'polypeptide(L)'
;MSEGKKRKFHTPEFKAKVALEALRGIKTLNEIGQEFGVHPITVGHWKKELQEQAKTLFEGKRGPTPIAAHREPELLYSEIGKLKVELDW
;
A
#
# COMPACT_ATOMS: atom_id res chain seq x y z
N MET A 1 -37.91 3.60 -11.61
CA MET A 1 -36.71 4.36 -11.18
C MET A 1 -35.81 3.40 -10.44
N SER A 2 -34.70 2.98 -11.04
CA SER A 2 -33.75 2.05 -10.41
C SER A 2 -32.98 2.81 -9.34
N GLU A 3 -33.35 2.56 -8.08
CA GLU A 3 -32.65 3.06 -6.91
C GLU A 3 -31.17 2.68 -7.02
N GLY A 4 -30.31 3.68 -7.26
CA GLY A 4 -28.88 3.47 -7.47
C GLY A 4 -28.30 2.79 -6.24
N LYS A 5 -28.05 1.49 -6.32
CA LYS A 5 -27.50 0.67 -5.24
C LYS A 5 -26.22 1.34 -4.73
N LYS A 6 -26.31 2.01 -3.57
CA LYS A 6 -25.17 2.68 -2.93
C LYS A 6 -24.00 1.71 -2.90
N ARG A 7 -22.89 2.13 -3.52
CA ARG A 7 -21.68 1.32 -3.64
C ARG A 7 -21.20 0.98 -2.23
N LYS A 8 -21.26 -0.30 -1.84
CA LYS A 8 -20.75 -0.73 -0.53
C LYS A 8 -19.23 -0.54 -0.55
N PHE A 9 -18.74 0.35 0.30
CA PHE A 9 -17.31 0.52 0.53
C PHE A 9 -16.85 -0.51 1.55
N HIS A 10 -15.87 -1.33 1.17
CA HIS A 10 -15.24 -2.31 2.06
C HIS A 10 -13.95 -1.72 2.62
N THR A 11 -13.75 -1.82 3.94
CA THR A 11 -12.51 -1.38 4.58
C THR A 11 -11.31 -2.20 4.08
N PRO A 12 -10.09 -1.63 4.04
CA PRO A 12 -8.89 -2.37 3.62
C PRO A 12 -8.67 -3.66 4.42
N GLU A 13 -8.88 -3.60 5.74
CA GLU A 13 -8.79 -4.74 6.65
C GLU A 13 -9.76 -5.86 6.28
N PHE A 14 -11.00 -5.51 5.93
CA PHE A 14 -12.02 -6.48 5.52
C PHE A 14 -11.63 -7.16 4.22
N LYS A 15 -11.16 -6.40 3.22
CA LYS A 15 -10.68 -6.96 1.96
C LYS A 15 -9.53 -7.94 2.18
N ALA A 16 -8.55 -7.56 3.02
CA ALA A 16 -7.41 -8.39 3.35
C ALA A 16 -7.85 -9.70 4.05
N LYS A 17 -8.78 -9.63 5.01
CA LYS A 17 -9.32 -10.81 5.71
C LYS A 17 -9.99 -11.78 4.73
N VAL A 18 -10.86 -11.27 3.85
CA VAL A 18 -11.56 -12.10 2.85
C VAL A 18 -10.58 -12.70 1.84
N ALA A 19 -9.59 -11.92 1.39
CA ALA A 19 -8.56 -12.39 0.48
C ALA A 19 -7.68 -13.48 1.10
N LEU A 20 -7.32 -13.37 2.38
CA LEU A 20 -6.57 -14.37 3.11
C LEU A 20 -7.35 -15.68 3.25
N GLU A 21 -8.64 -15.61 3.56
CA GLU A 21 -9.50 -16.80 3.65
C GLU A 21 -9.61 -17.50 2.28
N ALA A 22 -9.73 -16.72 1.21
CA ALA A 22 -9.72 -17.24 -0.16
C ALA A 22 -8.36 -17.80 -0.60
N LEU A 23 -7.27 -17.30 -0.02
CA LEU A 23 -5.92 -17.79 -0.26
C LEU A 23 -5.67 -19.12 0.47
N ARG A 24 -6.20 -19.29 1.68
CA ARG A 24 -6.12 -20.55 2.46
C ARG A 24 -6.73 -21.74 1.72
N GLY A 25 -7.75 -21.51 0.88
CA GLY A 25 -8.32 -22.55 0.03
C GLY A 25 -9.15 -23.61 0.76
N ILE A 26 -9.50 -23.39 2.03
CA ILE A 26 -10.33 -24.30 2.83
C ILE A 26 -11.80 -24.24 2.38
N LYS A 27 -12.27 -23.04 2.03
CA LYS A 27 -13.63 -22.76 1.55
C LYS A 27 -13.58 -22.30 0.10
N THR A 28 -14.62 -22.63 -0.65
CA THR A 28 -14.79 -22.15 -2.03
C THR A 28 -15.09 -20.65 -2.04
N LEU A 29 -14.84 -19.98 -3.17
CA LEU A 29 -15.15 -18.55 -3.34
C LEU A 29 -16.63 -18.25 -3.13
N ASN A 30 -17.51 -19.21 -3.45
CA ASN A 30 -18.94 -19.09 -3.25
C ASN A 30 -19.30 -19.11 -1.76
N GLU A 31 -18.75 -20.04 -0.99
CA GLU A 31 -18.99 -20.12 0.46
C GLU A 31 -18.45 -18.89 1.19
N ILE A 32 -17.24 -18.44 0.84
CA ILE A 32 -16.66 -17.21 1.38
C ILE A 32 -17.53 -16.00 1.01
N GLY A 33 -18.02 -15.95 -0.23
CA GLY A 33 -18.94 -14.91 -0.65
C GLY A 33 -20.22 -14.87 0.17
N GLN A 34 -20.80 -16.03 0.48
CA GLN A 34 -21.99 -16.14 1.32
C GLN A 34 -21.71 -15.74 2.78
N GLU A 35 -20.62 -16.23 3.37
CA GLU A 35 -20.25 -15.97 4.76
C GLU A 35 -19.95 -14.49 5.03
N PHE A 36 -19.26 -13.83 4.10
CA PHE A 36 -18.87 -12.42 4.23
C PHE A 36 -19.84 -11.46 3.53
N GLY A 37 -20.89 -11.96 2.87
CA GLY A 37 -21.85 -11.15 2.12
C GLY A 37 -21.25 -10.41 0.93
N VAL A 38 -20.23 -11.01 0.29
CA VAL A 38 -19.49 -10.46 -0.85
C VAL A 38 -19.74 -11.32 -2.09
N HIS A 39 -19.77 -10.70 -3.27
CA HIS A 39 -19.90 -11.46 -4.50
C HIS A 39 -18.66 -12.34 -4.75
N PRO A 40 -18.79 -13.63 -5.14
CA PRO A 40 -17.66 -14.55 -5.31
C PRO A 40 -16.57 -14.05 -6.28
N ILE A 41 -16.96 -13.34 -7.34
CA ILE A 41 -16.03 -12.69 -8.27
C ILE A 41 -15.15 -11.64 -7.56
N THR A 42 -15.74 -10.85 -6.65
CA THR A 42 -15.01 -9.84 -5.88
C THR A 42 -14.04 -10.48 -4.89
N VAL A 43 -14.41 -11.62 -4.29
CA VAL A 43 -13.51 -12.42 -3.46
C VAL A 43 -12.30 -12.90 -4.28
N GLY A 44 -12.54 -13.42 -5.48
CA GLY A 44 -11.49 -13.83 -6.42
C GLY A 44 -10.56 -12.67 -6.82
N HIS A 45 -11.12 -11.48 -7.05
CA HIS A 45 -10.35 -10.28 -7.34
C HIS A 45 -9.42 -9.91 -6.17
N TRP A 46 -9.93 -9.86 -4.94
CA TRP A 46 -9.10 -9.51 -3.78
C TRP A 46 -8.03 -10.56 -3.48
N LYS A 47 -8.31 -11.86 -3.73
CA LYS A 47 -7.28 -12.90 -3.65
C LYS A 47 -6.12 -12.62 -4.60
N LYS A 48 -6.42 -12.27 -5.85
CA LYS A 48 -5.40 -11.96 -6.86
C LYS A 48 -4.62 -10.68 -6.50
N GLU A 49 -5.34 -9.63 -6.11
CA GLU A 49 -4.75 -8.36 -5.66
C GLU A 49 -3.80 -8.57 -4.47
N LEU A 50 -4.20 -9.39 -3.49
CA LEU A 50 -3.35 -9.75 -2.36
C LEU A 50 -2.08 -10.49 -2.80
N GLN A 51 -2.18 -11.43 -3.75
CA GLN A 51 -1.01 -12.16 -4.25
C GLN A 51 -0.02 -11.25 -4.99
N GLU A 52 -0.52 -10.32 -5.80
CA GLU A 52 0.30 -9.36 -6.54
C GLU A 52 0.97 -8.35 -5.59
N GLN A 53 0.21 -7.78 -4.66
CA GLN A 53 0.73 -6.84 -3.67
C GLN A 53 1.63 -7.50 -2.62
N ALA A 54 1.43 -8.78 -2.30
CA ALA A 54 2.32 -9.49 -1.37
C ALA A 54 3.77 -9.50 -1.85
N LYS A 55 4.01 -9.53 -3.18
CA LYS A 55 5.36 -9.48 -3.75
C LYS A 55 6.09 -8.19 -3.37
N THR A 56 5.40 -7.05 -3.39
CA THR A 56 6.01 -5.74 -3.12
C THR A 56 6.48 -5.62 -1.68
N LEU A 57 5.86 -6.34 -0.74
CA LEU A 57 6.29 -6.43 0.65
C LEU A 57 7.72 -7.02 0.80
N PHE A 58 8.17 -7.81 -0.17
CA PHE A 58 9.50 -8.43 -0.17
C PHE A 58 10.48 -7.75 -1.13
N GLU A 59 10.02 -6.86 -2.01
CA GLU A 59 10.87 -6.10 -2.95
C GLU A 59 11.56 -4.89 -2.28
N GLY A 60 11.00 -4.38 -1.18
CA GLY A 60 11.64 -3.33 -0.38
C GLY A 60 12.91 -3.82 0.32
N LYS A 61 14.03 -3.08 0.19
CA LYS A 61 15.20 -3.28 1.05
C LYS A 61 14.75 -3.14 2.50
N ARG A 62 14.76 -4.24 3.27
CA ARG A 62 14.53 -4.21 4.71
C ARG A 62 15.64 -3.39 5.35
N GLY A 63 15.31 -2.19 5.81
CA GLY A 63 16.25 -1.25 6.41
C GLY A 63 15.62 0.14 6.50
N PRO A 64 16.23 1.07 7.24
CA PRO A 64 15.77 2.45 7.25
C PRO A 64 15.64 2.91 5.80
N THR A 65 14.51 3.52 5.46
CA THR A 65 14.47 4.41 4.29
C THR A 65 15.71 5.29 4.39
N PRO A 66 16.59 5.35 3.36
CA PRO A 66 17.69 6.30 3.40
C PRO A 66 17.03 7.63 3.71
N ILE A 67 17.34 8.13 4.91
CA ILE A 67 16.81 9.38 5.44
C ILE A 67 16.95 10.34 4.29
N ALA A 68 15.79 10.75 3.78
CA ALA A 68 15.60 11.83 2.87
C ALA A 68 16.90 12.29 2.16
N ALA A 69 16.98 12.04 0.87
CA ALA A 69 17.73 12.88 -0.06
C ALA A 69 17.21 14.35 -0.09
N HIS A 70 16.74 14.86 1.07
CA HIS A 70 16.39 16.23 1.39
C HIS A 70 17.37 16.76 2.44
N ARG A 71 18.67 16.68 2.16
CA ARG A 71 19.49 17.87 2.37
C ARG A 71 19.74 18.45 1.00
N GLU A 72 18.85 19.38 0.65
CA GLU A 72 18.94 20.25 -0.49
C GLU A 72 20.41 20.66 -0.68
N PRO A 73 21.06 20.35 -1.81
CA PRO A 73 22.44 20.76 -2.05
C PRO A 73 22.62 22.27 -1.85
N GLU A 74 21.56 23.04 -2.08
CA GLU A 74 21.49 24.49 -1.92
C GLU A 74 21.83 24.97 -0.50
N LEU A 75 21.40 24.27 0.55
CA LEU A 75 21.76 24.60 1.94
C LEU A 75 23.24 24.35 2.20
N LEU A 76 23.80 23.25 1.66
CA LEU A 76 25.22 22.92 1.79
C LEU A 76 26.12 23.93 1.07
N TYR A 77 25.74 24.38 -0.13
CA TYR A 77 26.48 25.40 -0.87
C TYR A 77 26.39 26.79 -0.21
N SER A 78 25.28 27.10 0.46
CA SER A 78 25.11 28.37 1.19
C SER A 78 26.07 28.49 2.37
N GLU A 79 26.36 27.37 3.03
CA GLU A 79 27.24 27.31 4.21
C GLU A 79 28.72 27.46 3.80
N ILE A 80 29.12 26.85 2.67
CA ILE A 80 30.46 27.03 2.08
C ILE A 80 30.68 28.47 1.63
N GLY A 81 29.68 29.10 1.01
CA GLY A 81 29.76 30.48 0.55
C GLY A 81 29.95 31.48 1.71
N LYS A 82 29.23 31.29 2.82
CA LYS A 82 29.36 32.12 4.03
C LYS A 82 30.72 31.97 4.70
N LEU A 83 31.21 30.73 4.86
CA LEU A 83 32.52 30.47 5.46
C LEU A 83 33.68 31.07 4.68
N LYS A 84 33.58 31.12 3.34
CA LYS A 84 34.61 31.74 2.50
C LYS A 84 34.64 33.26 2.67
N VAL A 85 33.48 33.92 2.76
CA VAL A 85 33.40 35.37 2.99
C VAL A 85 33.95 35.71 4.37
N GLU A 86 33.71 34.87 5.38
CA GLU A 86 34.20 35.09 6.75
C GLU A 86 35.71 34.90 6.94
N LEU A 87 36.43 34.31 5.99
CA LEU A 87 37.89 34.15 6.07
C LEU A 87 38.66 35.21 5.24
N ASP A 88 37.95 35.93 4.37
CA ASP A 88 38.50 36.93 3.43
C ASP A 88 38.31 38.38 3.95
N TRP A 89 37.92 38.56 5.22
CA TRP A 89 37.90 39.85 5.92
C TRP A 89 38.94 39.93 7.04
#